data_AF-A0A9P1THF3-F1
#
_entry.id   AF-A0A9P1THF3-F1
#
_cell.length_a   1.000
_cell.length_b   1.000
_cell.length_c   1.000
_cell.angle_alpha   90.00
_cell.angle_beta   90.00
_cell.angle_gamma   90.00
#
_symmetry.space_group_name_H-M   'P 1'
#
loop_
_entity.id
_entity.type
_entity.pdbx_description
1 polymer ?
#
loop_
_entity_poly.entity_id
_entity_poly.type
_entity_poly.pdbx_seq_one_letter_code
_entity_poly.pdbx_strand_id
1 'polypeptide(L)'
;MTSTIKISEKDKVFQIATEAGWVEQTGMQVTIDGMDFAIYPFHAENNIFIQVSEVDSGGVLINFPADFIDVFVLDTRDKAIEYYKDSVIPLIQKKIEANGLDKFRKEVEKTKKYMVETYGERPKIKDFEEDDE
;
A
#
# COMPACT_ATOMS: atom_id res chain seq x y z
N MET A 1 -5.20 -20.56 7.26
CA MET A 1 -5.13 -19.88 8.58
C MET A 1 -5.93 -18.61 8.43
N THR A 2 -6.68 -18.16 9.43
CA THR A 2 -7.31 -16.84 9.38
C THR A 2 -6.25 -15.78 9.68
N SER A 3 -5.80 -15.03 8.67
CA SER A 3 -4.92 -13.89 8.89
C SER A 3 -5.61 -12.84 9.76
N THR A 4 -4.84 -12.18 10.63
CA THR A 4 -5.36 -11.03 11.38
C THR A 4 -5.32 -9.81 10.46
N ILE A 5 -6.50 -9.34 10.05
CA ILE A 5 -6.63 -8.17 9.16
C ILE A 5 -7.28 -7.02 9.91
N LYS A 6 -6.67 -5.84 9.83
CA LYS A 6 -7.26 -4.56 10.25
C LYS A 6 -7.21 -3.59 9.09
N ILE A 7 -8.32 -2.91 8.83
CA ILE A 7 -8.42 -1.97 7.72
C ILE A 7 -8.70 -0.59 8.32
N SER A 8 -7.94 0.41 7.89
CA SER A 8 -8.20 1.80 8.26
C SER A 8 -9.45 2.28 7.56
N GLU A 9 -10.41 2.80 8.34
CA GLU A 9 -11.64 3.38 7.80
C GLU A 9 -11.44 4.78 7.22
N LYS A 10 -10.25 5.38 7.38
CA LYS A 10 -9.85 6.67 6.79
C LYS A 10 -8.63 6.51 5.91
N ASP A 11 -8.63 7.25 4.80
CA ASP A 11 -7.47 7.32 3.91
C ASP A 11 -6.37 8.13 4.60
N LYS A 12 -5.13 7.81 4.26
CA LYS A 12 -3.95 8.51 4.77
C LYS A 12 -3.04 8.86 3.61
N VAL A 13 -2.20 9.86 3.83
CA VAL A 13 -1.06 10.14 2.96
C VAL A 13 0.07 9.20 3.38
N PHE A 14 0.72 8.58 2.40
CA PHE A 14 1.88 7.73 2.56
C PHE A 14 3.04 8.26 1.72
N GLN A 15 4.26 8.10 2.24
CA GLN A 15 5.47 8.39 1.49
C GLN A 15 5.93 7.09 0.80
N ILE A 16 5.96 7.10 -0.52
CA ILE A 16 6.34 5.96 -1.36
C ILE A 16 7.73 6.23 -1.95
N ALA A 17 8.62 5.25 -1.85
CA ALA A 17 9.95 5.34 -2.41
C ALA A 17 9.91 5.03 -3.92
N THR A 18 10.34 5.98 -4.74
CA THR A 18 10.40 5.84 -6.20
C THR A 18 11.78 6.22 -6.72
N GLU A 19 12.08 5.90 -7.98
CA GLU A 19 13.33 6.32 -8.64
C GLU A 19 13.51 7.85 -8.66
N ALA A 20 12.41 8.61 -8.66
CA ALA A 20 12.42 10.07 -8.59
C ALA A 20 12.55 10.61 -7.15
N GLY A 21 12.66 9.74 -6.15
CA GLY A 21 12.66 10.06 -4.74
C GLY A 21 11.33 9.71 -4.05
N TRP A 22 11.10 10.31 -2.88
CA TRP A 22 9.89 10.09 -2.09
C TRP A 22 8.70 10.83 -2.69
N VAL A 23 7.59 10.12 -2.90
CA VAL A 23 6.36 10.65 -3.48
C VAL A 23 5.20 10.39 -2.53
N GLU A 24 4.38 11.41 -2.32
CA GLU A 24 3.15 11.29 -1.53
C GLU A 24 2.06 10.59 -2.34
N GLN A 25 1.43 9.59 -1.72
CA GLN A 25 0.29 8.88 -2.27
C GLN A 25 -0.82 8.80 -1.24
N THR A 26 -2.04 9.09 -1.66
CA THR A 26 -3.23 8.92 -0.81
C THR A 26 -3.81 7.54 -1.03
N GLY A 27 -4.10 6.82 0.05
CA GLY A 27 -4.67 5.49 -0.04
C GLY A 27 -5.19 4.95 1.28
N MET A 28 -5.44 3.64 1.29
CA MET A 28 -5.95 2.92 2.45
C MET A 28 -4.83 2.17 3.16
N GLN A 29 -4.75 2.30 4.49
CA GLN A 29 -3.89 1.42 5.30
C GLN A 29 -4.60 0.11 5.59
N VAL A 30 -3.89 -1.01 5.41
CA VAL A 30 -4.28 -2.33 5.89
C VAL A 30 -3.14 -2.95 6.69
N THR A 31 -3.47 -3.50 7.85
CA THR A 31 -2.55 -4.33 8.63
C THR A 31 -2.91 -5.79 8.41
N ILE A 32 -1.95 -6.61 7.93
CA ILE A 32 -2.12 -8.05 7.74
C ILE A 32 -1.03 -8.78 8.52
N ASP A 33 -1.42 -9.61 9.48
CA ASP A 33 -0.51 -10.41 10.31
C ASP A 33 0.61 -9.58 10.98
N GLY A 34 0.25 -8.35 11.37
CA GLY A 34 1.13 -7.38 12.05
C GLY A 34 2.00 -6.54 11.12
N MET A 35 1.86 -6.67 9.79
CA MET A 35 2.57 -5.85 8.80
C MET A 35 1.63 -4.80 8.23
N ASP A 36 2.08 -3.55 8.17
CA ASP A 36 1.31 -2.43 7.66
C ASP A 36 1.60 -2.19 6.17
N PHE A 37 0.53 -2.13 5.38
CA PHE A 37 0.56 -1.86 3.96
C PHE A 37 -0.34 -0.68 3.58
N ALA A 38 0.10 0.09 2.60
CA ALA A 38 -0.68 1.09 1.90
C ALA A 38 -1.19 0.50 0.59
N ILE A 39 -2.49 0.65 0.31
CA ILE A 39 -3.11 0.31 -0.97
C ILE A 39 -3.58 1.59 -1.64
N TYR A 40 -3.13 1.84 -2.86
CA TYR A 40 -3.48 3.05 -3.61
C TYR A 40 -3.45 2.81 -5.13
N PRO A 41 -4.21 3.59 -5.90
CA PRO A 41 -4.09 3.60 -7.35
C PRO A 41 -2.83 4.37 -7.77
N PHE A 42 -2.08 3.82 -8.71
CA PHE A 42 -0.93 4.46 -9.34
C PHE A 42 -1.17 4.59 -10.84
N HIS A 43 -1.11 5.82 -11.33
CA HIS A 43 -1.34 6.14 -12.73
C HIS A 43 0.00 6.27 -13.45
N ALA A 44 0.28 5.34 -14.36
CA ALA A 44 1.49 5.34 -15.17
C ALA A 44 1.13 5.45 -16.65
N GLU A 45 1.32 6.65 -17.21
CA GLU A 45 0.98 6.99 -18.60
C GLU A 45 -0.47 6.60 -18.95
N ASN A 46 -0.66 5.47 -19.65
CA ASN A 46 -1.95 4.95 -20.12
C ASN A 46 -2.46 3.75 -19.30
N ASN A 47 -1.73 3.33 -18.27
CA ASN A 47 -2.07 2.18 -17.43
C ASN A 47 -2.36 2.65 -16.01
N ILE A 48 -3.34 2.01 -15.38
CA ILE A 48 -3.59 2.16 -13.96
C ILE A 48 -3.18 0.88 -13.26
N PHE A 49 -2.54 1.04 -12.12
CA PHE A 49 -2.18 -0.06 -11.26
C PHE A 49 -2.74 0.15 -9.87
N ILE A 50 -3.10 -0.93 -9.18
CA ILE A 50 -3.24 -0.90 -7.73
C ILE A 50 -1.93 -1.37 -7.12
N GLN A 51 -1.28 -0.48 -6.40
CA GLN A 51 -0.04 -0.78 -5.70
C GLN A 51 -0.32 -1.12 -4.24
N VAL A 52 0.48 -2.06 -3.73
CA VAL A 52 0.55 -2.41 -2.33
C VAL A 52 1.99 -2.19 -1.88
N SER A 53 2.17 -1.20 -1.02
CA SER A 53 3.48 -0.78 -0.53
C SER A 53 3.56 -0.98 0.97
N GLU A 54 4.74 -1.33 1.46
CA GLU A 54 4.99 -1.37 2.89
C GLU A 54 5.10 0.06 3.44
N VAL A 55 4.41 0.34 4.56
CA VAL A 55 4.19 1.72 5.04
C VAL A 55 5.48 2.40 5.52
N ASP A 56 6.38 1.69 6.20
CA ASP A 56 7.57 2.30 6.81
C ASP A 56 8.64 2.66 5.79
N SER A 57 8.85 1.80 4.81
CA SER A 57 9.86 1.95 3.77
C SER A 57 9.33 2.58 2.49
N GLY A 58 8.01 2.68 2.34
CA GLY A 58 7.38 3.12 1.09
C GLY A 58 7.66 2.19 -0.09
N GLY A 59 8.20 0.99 0.15
CA GLY A 59 8.59 0.06 -0.89
C GLY A 59 7.41 -0.70 -1.46
N VAL A 60 7.25 -0.68 -2.78
CA VAL A 60 6.20 -1.42 -3.49
C VAL A 60 6.51 -2.92 -3.43
N LEU A 61 5.59 -3.71 -2.87
CA LEU A 61 5.71 -5.17 -2.74
C LEU A 61 4.87 -5.93 -3.77
N ILE A 62 3.74 -5.33 -4.16
CA ILE A 62 2.82 -5.91 -5.12
C ILE A 62 2.26 -4.79 -6.00
N ASN A 63 2.17 -5.08 -7.28
CA ASN A 63 1.62 -4.18 -8.29
C ASN A 63 0.62 -4.98 -9.12
N PHE A 64 -0.65 -4.56 -9.12
CA PHE A 64 -1.72 -5.19 -9.87
C PHE A 64 -2.13 -4.29 -11.03
N PRO A 65 -2.17 -4.75 -12.28
CA PRO A 65 -2.80 -3.98 -13.34
C PRO A 65 -4.31 -3.85 -13.05
N ALA A 66 -4.85 -2.66 -13.23
CA ALA A 66 -6.28 -2.38 -13.12
C ALA A 66 -6.77 -1.76 -14.43
N ASP A 67 -7.96 -2.13 -14.87
CA ASP A 67 -8.60 -1.49 -16.01
C ASP A 67 -9.04 -0.07 -15.61
N PHE A 68 -8.98 0.87 -16.55
CA PHE A 68 -9.49 2.22 -16.38
C PHE A 68 -10.97 2.23 -16.00
N ILE A 69 -11.76 1.30 -16.56
CA ILE A 69 -13.18 1.17 -16.23
C ILE A 69 -13.36 0.74 -14.78
N ASP A 70 -12.56 -0.22 -14.29
CA ASP A 70 -12.64 -0.68 -12.92
C ASP A 70 -12.36 0.46 -11.95
N VAL A 71 -11.31 1.25 -12.18
CA VAL A 71 -10.95 2.40 -11.32
C VAL A 71 -11.96 3.54 -11.42
N PHE A 72 -12.54 3.77 -12.61
CA PHE A 72 -13.58 4.78 -12.81
C PHE A 72 -14.90 4.42 -12.11
N VAL A 73 -15.25 3.13 -12.02
CA VAL A 73 -16.43 2.66 -11.28
C VAL A 73 -16.23 2.78 -9.76
N LEU A 74 -14.98 2.83 -9.29
CA LEU A 74 -14.60 3.20 -7.92
C LEU A 74 -14.62 4.73 -7.72
N ASP A 75 -15.57 5.42 -8.35
CA ASP A 75 -15.79 6.89 -8.29
C ASP A 75 -16.01 7.44 -6.87
N THR A 76 -16.23 6.55 -5.92
CA THR A 76 -16.46 6.84 -4.51
C THR A 76 -15.52 6.00 -3.67
N ARG A 77 -15.06 6.63 -2.58
CA ARG A 77 -14.16 6.01 -1.61
C ARG A 77 -14.69 4.68 -1.06
N ASP A 78 -15.98 4.60 -0.75
CA ASP A 78 -16.57 3.38 -0.18
C ASP A 78 -16.49 2.22 -1.17
N LYS A 79 -16.72 2.46 -2.46
CA LYS A 79 -16.54 1.44 -3.50
C LYS A 79 -15.08 1.01 -3.63
N ALA A 80 -14.13 1.96 -3.57
CA ALA A 80 -12.70 1.63 -3.59
C ALA A 80 -12.30 0.72 -2.41
N ILE A 81 -12.81 1.01 -1.21
CA ILE A 81 -12.58 0.20 -0.02
C ILE A 81 -13.17 -1.21 -0.15
N GLU A 82 -14.40 -1.31 -0.67
CA GLU A 82 -15.04 -2.61 -0.94
C GLU A 82 -14.22 -3.41 -1.95
N TYR A 83 -13.78 -2.79 -3.04
CA TYR A 83 -12.91 -3.45 -4.02
C TYR A 83 -11.59 -3.92 -3.41
N TYR A 84 -10.95 -3.11 -2.55
CA TYR A 84 -9.73 -3.52 -1.86
C TYR A 84 -9.97 -4.69 -0.91
N LYS A 85 -11.10 -4.69 -0.18
CA LYS A 85 -11.52 -5.78 0.70
C LYS A 85 -11.76 -7.08 -0.05
N ASP A 86 -12.45 -7.01 -1.17
CA ASP A 86 -12.96 -8.20 -1.87
C ASP A 86 -11.96 -8.75 -2.91
N SER A 87 -11.13 -7.88 -3.47
CA SER A 87 -10.21 -8.25 -4.57
C SER A 87 -8.75 -8.18 -4.16
N VAL A 88 -8.30 -7.09 -3.55
CA VAL A 88 -6.86 -6.85 -3.32
C VAL A 88 -6.34 -7.59 -2.10
N ILE A 89 -6.97 -7.42 -0.94
CA ILE A 89 -6.56 -8.07 0.32
C ILE A 89 -6.49 -9.60 0.19
N PRO A 90 -7.48 -10.29 -0.43
CA PRO A 90 -7.41 -11.73 -0.63
C PRO A 90 -6.23 -12.16 -1.52
N LEU A 91 -5.81 -11.34 -2.47
CA LEU A 91 -4.62 -11.61 -3.28
C LEU A 91 -3.34 -11.48 -2.45
N ILE A 92 -3.26 -10.49 -1.55
CA ILE A 92 -2.14 -10.37 -0.61
C ILE A 92 -2.08 -11.61 0.29
N GLN A 93 -3.22 -12.04 0.85
CA GLN A 93 -3.30 -13.24 1.67
C GLN A 93 -2.86 -14.49 0.92
N LYS A 94 -3.35 -14.70 -0.31
CA LYS A 94 -2.90 -15.82 -1.16
C LYS A 94 -1.39 -15.80 -1.40
N LYS A 95 -0.78 -14.61 -1.58
CA LYS A 95 0.67 -14.47 -1.74
C LYS A 95 1.43 -14.80 -0.46
N ILE A 96 0.89 -14.45 0.71
CA ILE A 96 1.43 -14.82 2.02
C ILE A 96 1.34 -16.33 2.22
N GLU A 97 0.18 -16.93 1.94
CA GLU A 97 -0.05 -18.38 2.08
C GLU A 97 0.86 -19.18 1.15
N ALA A 98 1.01 -18.77 -0.11
CA ALA A 98 1.85 -19.46 -1.10
C ALA A 98 3.34 -19.42 -0.76
N ASN A 99 3.82 -18.33 -0.15
CA ASN A 99 5.24 -18.18 0.22
C ASN A 99 5.55 -18.66 1.64
N GLY A 100 4.55 -18.76 2.49
CA GLY A 100 4.69 -18.90 3.94
C GLY A 100 4.95 -17.55 4.62
N LEU A 101 4.29 -17.33 5.76
CA LEU A 101 4.32 -16.06 6.50
C LEU A 101 5.75 -15.60 6.85
N ASP A 102 6.60 -16.50 7.35
CA ASP A 102 7.96 -16.15 7.75
C ASP A 102 8.83 -15.74 6.56
N LYS A 103 8.64 -16.39 5.41
CA LYS A 103 9.37 -16.03 4.19
C LYS A 103 8.88 -14.70 3.65
N PHE A 104 7.58 -14.46 3.67
CA PHE A 104 7.00 -13.19 3.27
C PHE A 104 7.51 -12.04 4.15
N ARG A 105 7.52 -12.21 5.47
CA ARG A 105 8.12 -11.23 6.40
C ARG A 105 9.58 -10.92 6.08
N LYS A 106 10.39 -11.93 5.73
CA LYS A 106 11.78 -11.71 5.32
C LYS A 106 11.90 -10.89 4.03
N GLU A 107 11.03 -11.11 3.06
CA GLU A 107 11.01 -10.30 1.83
C GLU A 107 10.60 -8.86 2.14
N VAL A 108 9.61 -8.65 3.03
CA VAL A 108 9.24 -7.32 3.50
C VAL A 108 10.43 -6.62 4.15
N GLU A 109 11.12 -7.27 5.09
CA GLU A 109 12.31 -6.72 5.75
C GLU A 109 13.47 -6.45 4.78
N LYS A 110 13.64 -7.29 3.76
CA LYS A 110 14.64 -7.09 2.72
C LYS A 110 14.31 -5.85 1.87
N THR A 111 13.05 -5.68 1.50
CA THR A 111 12.57 -4.48 0.81
C THR A 111 12.79 -3.24 1.68
N LYS A 112 12.47 -3.30 2.98
CA LYS A 112 12.73 -2.20 3.91
C LYS A 112 14.18 -1.73 3.87
N LYS A 113 15.12 -2.67 4.05
CA LYS A 113 16.56 -2.37 4.03
C LYS A 113 17.01 -1.79 2.70
N TYR A 114 16.60 -2.41 1.60
CA TYR A 114 16.96 -1.95 0.26
C TYR A 114 16.47 -0.53 -0.01
N MET A 115 15.23 -0.20 0.38
CA MET A 115 14.68 1.13 0.19
C MET A 115 15.43 2.18 1.01
N VAL A 116 15.76 1.88 2.27
CA VAL A 116 16.54 2.80 3.12
C VAL A 116 17.95 3.00 2.58
N GLU A 117 18.62 1.94 2.12
CA GLU A 117 19.95 2.03 1.52
C GLU A 117 19.96 2.84 0.20
N THR A 118 18.88 2.76 -0.58
CA THR A 118 18.81 3.38 -1.92
C THR A 118 18.27 4.81 -1.89
N TYR A 119 17.23 5.05 -1.09
CA TYR A 119 16.44 6.29 -1.11
C TYR A 119 16.51 7.07 0.22
N GLY A 120 17.25 6.55 1.21
CA GLY A 120 17.37 7.14 2.54
C GLY A 120 16.19 6.83 3.46
N GLU A 121 16.15 7.45 4.63
CA GLU A 121 15.04 7.31 5.57
C GLU A 121 13.76 7.97 5.03
N ARG A 122 12.61 7.36 5.32
CA ARG A 122 11.29 7.92 4.95
C ARG A 122 11.13 9.33 5.53
N PRO A 123 10.74 10.33 4.73
CA PRO A 123 10.42 11.65 5.22
C PRO A 123 9.33 11.59 6.28
N LYS A 124 9.45 12.42 7.32
CA LYS A 124 8.33 12.63 8.25
C LYS A 124 7.23 13.36 7.49
N ILE A 125 6.05 12.77 7.44
CA ILE A 125 4.84 13.48 7.01
C ILE A 125 4.57 14.50 8.12
N LYS A 126 4.54 15.79 7.76
CA LYS A 126 4.00 16.81 8.66
C LYS A 126 2.49 16.63 8.63
N ASP A 127 1.89 16.20 9.74
CA ASP A 127 0.46 16.33 9.90
C ASP A 127 0.13 17.82 9.80
N PHE A 128 -0.61 18.21 8.76
CA PHE A 128 -1.20 19.55 8.65
C PHE A 128 -2.53 19.62 9.42
N GLU A 129 -2.66 18.85 10.50
CA GLU A 129 -3.77 18.95 11.46
C GLU A 129 -3.21 19.25 12.84
N GLU A 130 -2.66 20.45 13.01
CA GLU A 130 -2.59 21.17 14.29
C GLU A 130 -2.38 22.65 13.93
N ASP A 131 -3.48 23.33 13.61
CA ASP A 131 -3.77 24.74 13.91
C ASP A 131 -4.88 25.23 12.97
N ASP A 132 -6.12 25.13 13.43
CA ASP A 132 -7.10 26.22 13.31
C ASP A 132 -8.12 26.03 14.46
N GLU A 133 -8.19 27.05 15.32
CA GLU A 133 -8.93 27.26 16.58
C GLU A 133 -10.30 26.58 16.78
#